data_AF-A0A961IP74-F1
#
_entry.id   AF-A0A961IP74-F1
#
_cell.length_a   1.000
_cell.length_b   1.000
_cell.length_c   1.000
_cell.angle_alpha   90.00
_cell.angle_beta   90.00
_cell.angle_gamma   90.00
#
_symmetry.space_group_name_H-M   'P 1'
#
loop_
_entity.id
_entity.type
_entity.pdbx_description
1 polymer ?
#
loop_
_entity_poly.entity_id
_entity_poly.type
_entity_poly.pdbx_seq_one_letter_code
_entity_poly.pdbx_strand_id
1 'polypeptide(L)' 'MSKSARVKYKHGKPGKTPSSSTTTLSVGGNTESAVVEALRKRHKGEEIVVVEIQWK' A
#
# COMPACT_ATOMS: atom_id res chain seq x y z
N MET A 1 6.87 16.97 8.22
CA MET A 1 7.51 16.70 6.91
C MET A 1 6.81 15.49 6.30
N SER A 2 6.23 15.64 5.11
CA SER A 2 5.62 14.51 4.38
C SER A 2 6.74 13.74 3.68
N LYS A 3 6.94 12.46 4.01
CA LYS A 3 7.87 11.59 3.29
C LYS A 3 7.09 10.82 2.23
N SER A 4 7.74 10.58 1.10
CA SER A 4 7.14 9.82 -0.01
C SER A 4 7.70 8.41 0.01
N ALA A 5 6.83 7.42 -0.07
CA ALA A 5 7.19 6.02 -0.14
C ALA A 5 6.74 5.45 -1.48
N ARG A 6 7.64 4.75 -2.18
CA ARG A 6 7.27 3.90 -3.30
C ARG A 6 6.94 2.52 -2.73
N VAL A 7 5.72 2.08 -2.94
CA VAL A 7 5.16 0.87 -2.33
C VAL A 7 4.76 -0.11 -3.40
N LYS A 8 5.29 -1.33 -3.31
CA LYS A 8 4.86 -2.48 -4.11
C LYS A 8 3.93 -3.32 -3.26
N TYR A 9 2.73 -3.59 -3.75
CA TYR A 9 1.70 -4.31 -3.02
C TYR A 9 0.86 -5.16 -3.96
N LYS A 10 0.27 -6.22 -3.43
CA LYS A 10 -0.76 -7.00 -4.11
C LYS A 10 -2.12 -6.62 -3.54
N HIS A 11 -3.12 -6.51 -4.40
CA HIS A 11 -4.50 -6.26 -3.97
C HIS A 11 -5.49 -7.11 -4.77
N GLY A 12 -6.56 -7.54 -4.12
CA GLY A 12 -7.64 -8.28 -4.78
C GLY A 12 -8.72 -8.76 -3.83
N LYS A 13 -9.83 -9.24 -4.39
CA LYS A 13 -10.91 -9.83 -3.60
C LYS A 13 -10.47 -11.15 -2.99
N PRO A 14 -10.93 -11.48 -1.76
CA PRO A 14 -10.68 -12.78 -1.16
C PRO A 14 -11.16 -13.90 -2.08
N GLY A 15 -10.31 -14.90 -2.31
CA GLY A 15 -10.59 -16.02 -3.21
C GLY A 15 -10.32 -15.76 -4.70
N LYS A 16 -9.77 -14.60 -5.07
CA LYS A 16 -9.27 -14.34 -6.43
C LYS A 16 -7.76 -14.14 -6.43
N THR A 17 -7.12 -14.42 -7.56
CA THR A 17 -5.70 -14.11 -7.77
C THR A 17 -5.47 -12.60 -7.58
N PRO A 18 -4.64 -12.19 -6.60
CA PRO A 18 -4.42 -10.78 -6.34
C PRO A 18 -3.51 -10.17 -7.40
N SER A 19 -3.84 -8.94 -7.81
CA SER A 19 -3.07 -8.15 -8.78
C SER A 19 -1.90 -7.46 -8.09
N SER A 20 -0.72 -7.51 -8.69
CA SER A 20 0.45 -6.77 -8.21
C SER A 20 0.45 -5.36 -8.77
N SER A 21 0.56 -4.37 -7.87
CA SER A 21 0.56 -2.95 -8.19
C SER A 21 1.74 -2.25 -7.51
N THR A 22 2.22 -1.17 -8.11
CA THR A 22 3.23 -0.29 -7.49
C THR A 22 2.69 1.12 -7.51
N THR A 23 2.76 1.81 -6.37
CA THR A 23 2.27 3.18 -6.26
C THR A 23 3.19 4.01 -5.36
N THR A 24 3.17 5.32 -5.55
CA THR A 24 3.89 6.25 -4.68
C THR A 24 2.88 6.92 -3.78
N LEU A 25 3.07 6.83 -2.47
CA LEU A 25 2.21 7.44 -1.46
C LEU A 25 3.00 8.45 -0.66
N SER A 26 2.41 9.62 -0.45
CA SER A 26 2.88 10.54 0.58
C SER A 26 2.15 10.17 1.87
N VAL A 27 2.90 9.66 2.85
CA VAL A 27 2.35 9.26 4.14
C VAL A 27 2.87 10.17 5.25
N GLY A 28 2.00 10.45 6.21
CA GLY A 28 2.36 11.18 7.43
C GLY A 28 3.16 10.27 8.35
N GLY A 29 4.49 10.33 8.25
CA GLY A 29 5.40 9.46 9.02
C GLY A 29 6.03 8.36 8.17
N ASN A 30 7.04 7.68 8.74
CA ASN A 30 7.82 6.63 8.07
C ASN A 30 7.41 5.23 8.57
N THR A 31 6.11 5.00 8.75
CA THR A 31 5.57 3.76 9.33
C THR A 31 4.78 2.97 8.31
N GLU A 32 4.91 1.65 8.36
CA GLU A 32 4.17 0.74 7.48
C GLU A 32 2.66 0.84 7.69
N SER A 33 2.22 1.09 8.94
CA SER A 33 0.80 1.28 9.26
C SER A 33 0.16 2.40 8.45
N ALA A 34 0.85 3.54 8.28
CA ALA A 34 0.34 4.66 7.49
C ALA A 34 0.21 4.30 5.99
N VAL A 35 1.15 3.50 5.47
CA VAL A 35 1.10 2.97 4.10
C VAL A 35 -0.08 2.01 3.93
N VAL A 36 -0.26 1.08 4.86
CA VAL A 36 -1.36 0.10 4.81
C VAL A 36 -2.71 0.79 4.93
N GLU A 37 -2.86 1.77 5.83
CA GLU A 37 -4.10 2.55 5.94
C GLU A 37 -4.43 3.32 4.67
N ALA A 38 -3.42 3.96 4.05
CA ALA A 38 -3.60 4.66 2.78
C ALA A 38 -4.04 3.71 1.65
N LEU A 39 -3.43 2.53 1.58
CA LEU A 39 -3.81 1.49 0.61
C LEU A 39 -5.22 0.95 0.87
N ARG A 40 -5.59 0.69 2.14
CA ARG A 40 -6.93 0.23 2.53
C ARG A 40 -8.02 1.24 2.22
N LYS A 41 -7.72 2.54 2.36
CA LYS A 41 -8.64 3.61 1.95
C LYS A 41 -8.84 3.64 0.43
N ARG A 42 -7.79 3.33 -0.35
CA ARG A 42 -7.85 3.31 -1.82
C ARG A 42 -8.57 2.07 -2.36
N HIS A 43 -8.30 0.90 -1.79
CA HIS A 43 -8.83 -0.40 -2.22
C HIS A 43 -9.75 -0.97 -1.14
N LYS A 44 -10.88 -0.29 -0.91
CA LYS A 44 -11.80 -0.65 0.17
C LYS A 44 -12.49 -1.99 -0.13
N GLY A 45 -12.33 -2.95 0.78
CA GLY A 45 -12.93 -4.29 0.66
C GLY A 45 -12.08 -5.28 -0.15
N GLU A 46 -10.85 -4.90 -0.52
CA GLU A 46 -9.86 -5.83 -1.06
C GLU A 46 -8.84 -6.21 0.01
N GLU A 47 -8.30 -7.42 -0.10
CA GLU A 47 -7.16 -7.84 0.68
C GLU A 47 -5.91 -7.15 0.12
N ILE A 48 -5.07 -6.59 1.01
CA ILE A 48 -3.87 -5.85 0.63
C ILE A 48 -2.67 -6.50 1.30
N VAL A 49 -1.73 -6.94 0.48
CA VAL A 49 -0.46 -7.53 0.92
C VAL A 49 0.66 -6.62 0.45
N VAL A 50 1.32 -5.94 1.38
CA VAL A 50 2.49 -5.12 1.07
C VAL A 50 3.68 -6.05 0.82
N VAL A 51 4.36 -5.86 -0.31
CA VAL A 51 5.52 -6.67 -0.72
C VAL A 51 6.81 -5.92 -0.42
N GLU A 52 6.85 -4.62 -0.71
CA GLU A 52 8.04 -3.79 -0.52
C GLU A 52 7.65 -2.34 -0.29
N ILE A 53 8.34 -1.67 0.64
CA ILE A 53 8.24 -0.23 0.87
C ILE A 53 9.63 0.38 0.71
N GLN A 54 9.78 1.25 -0.28
CA GLN A 54 10.99 2.04 -0.50
C GLN A 54 10.73 3.50 -0.10
N TRP A 55 11.37 3.94 0.98
CA TRP A 55 11.27 5.31 1.46
C TRP A 55 12.19 6.23 0.66
N LYS A 56 11.68 7.38 0.21
CA LYS A 56 12.46 8.48 -0.38
C LYS A 56 12.55 9.66 0.57
#